data_AF-A0A382MH49-F1
#
_entry.id   AF-A0A382MH49-F1
#
_cell.length_a   1.000
_cell.length_b   1.000
_cell.length_c   1.000
_cell.angle_alpha   90.00
_cell.angle_beta   90.00
_cell.angle_gamma   90.00
#
_symmetry.space_group_name_H-M   'P 1'
#
loop_
_entity.id
_entity.type
_entity.pdbx_description
1 polymer ?
#
loop_
_entity_poly.entity_id
_entity_poly.type
_entity_poly.pdbx_seq_one_letter_code
_entity_poly.pdbx_strand_id
1 'polypeptide(L)' 'MRLNKYNPTIHMLDQDYTRKDFFKKFPNAKTFPQIIINDKHVGGYRELKKWLDQNSFNEDF' A
#
# COMPACT_ATOMS: atom_id res chain seq x y z
N MET A 1 0.71 -12.34 13.58
CA MET A 1 1.08 -11.87 12.23
C MET A 1 2.30 -10.96 12.36
N ARG A 2 3.32 -11.05 11.50
CA ARG A 2 4.59 -10.29 11.65
C ARG A 2 4.45 -8.75 11.58
N LEU A 3 3.27 -8.25 11.20
CA LEU A 3 3.00 -6.82 11.01
C LEU A 3 2.32 -6.14 12.21
N ASN A 4 1.91 -6.90 13.25
CA ASN A 4 1.18 -6.37 14.39
C ASN A 4 1.94 -5.29 15.18
N LYS A 5 3.27 -5.23 15.06
CA LYS A 5 4.07 -4.18 15.71
C LYS A 5 3.77 -2.77 15.17
N TYR A 6 3.28 -2.67 13.93
CA TYR A 6 3.12 -1.40 13.22
C TYR A 6 1.65 -1.06 12.91
N ASN A 7 0.70 -1.84 13.45
CA ASN A 7 -0.75 -1.70 13.28
C ASN A 7 -1.19 -1.18 11.88
N PRO A 8 -0.81 -1.84 10.77
CA PRO A 8 -1.28 -1.41 9.47
C PRO A 8 -2.78 -1.70 9.31
N THR A 9 -3.50 -0.78 8.68
CA THR A 9 -4.84 -1.07 8.19
C THR A 9 -4.75 -1.96 6.95
N ILE A 10 -5.24 -3.19 7.05
CA ILE A 10 -5.27 -4.14 5.95
C ILE A 10 -6.71 -4.24 5.46
N HIS A 11 -6.90 -3.98 4.16
CA HIS A 11 -8.18 -4.20 3.50
C HIS A 11 -8.08 -5.41 2.57
N MET A 12 -9.03 -6.33 2.71
CA MET A 12 -9.09 -7.60 1.99
C MET A 12 -10.10 -7.52 0.83
N LEU A 13 -9.68 -8.02 -0.34
CA LEU A 13 -10.55 -8.15 -1.50
C LEU A 13 -11.71 -9.12 -1.18
N ASP A 14 -12.90 -8.79 -1.66
CA ASP A 14 -14.16 -9.52 -1.45
C ASP A 14 -14.67 -9.56 0.01
N GLN A 15 -13.96 -8.91 0.93
CA GLN A 15 -14.41 -8.70 2.32
C GLN A 15 -14.66 -7.21 2.61
N ASP A 16 -13.67 -6.36 2.34
CA ASP A 16 -13.75 -4.91 2.62
C ASP A 16 -14.06 -4.08 1.36
N TYR A 17 -13.76 -4.61 0.17
CA TYR A 17 -14.02 -3.96 -1.11
C TYR A 17 -14.12 -4.98 -2.24
N THR A 18 -14.81 -4.61 -3.32
CA THR A 18 -14.90 -5.46 -4.51
C THR A 18 -13.74 -5.22 -5.48
N ARG A 19 -13.52 -6.16 -6.40
CA ARG A 19 -12.58 -5.96 -7.51
C ARG A 19 -12.87 -4.69 -8.31
N LYS A 20 -14.15 -4.33 -8.48
CA LYS A 20 -14.57 -3.11 -9.19
C LYS A 20 -14.14 -1.86 -8.42
N ASP A 21 -14.30 -1.85 -7.10
CA ASP A 21 -13.87 -0.75 -6.24
C ASP A 21 -12.36 -0.58 -6.25
N PHE A 22 -11.62 -1.69 -6.28
CA PHE A 22 -10.17 -1.68 -6.41
C PHE A 22 -9.72 -0.98 -7.69
N PHE A 23 -10.26 -1.37 -8.86
CA PHE A 23 -9.91 -0.72 -10.13
C PHE A 23 -10.50 0.69 -10.26
N LYS A 24 -11.57 1.03 -9.54
CA LYS A 24 -12.05 2.42 -9.45
C LYS A 24 -11.03 3.30 -8.73
N LYS A 25 -10.41 2.79 -7.65
CA LYS A 25 -9.39 3.51 -6.87
C LYS A 25 -8.02 3.50 -7.54
N PHE A 26 -7.65 2.40 -8.19
CA PHE A 26 -6.36 2.20 -8.85
C PHE A 26 -6.54 1.76 -10.32
N PRO A 27 -7.04 2.64 -11.21
CA PRO A 27 -7.42 2.26 -12.58
C PRO A 27 -6.25 1.72 -13.42
N ASN A 28 -5.04 2.20 -13.15
CA ASN A 28 -3.83 1.80 -13.89
C ASN A 28 -3.00 0.73 -13.15
N ALA A 29 -3.50 0.18 -12.05
CA ALA A 29 -2.77 -0.84 -11.30
C ALA A 29 -2.65 -2.14 -12.11
N LYS A 30 -1.41 -2.60 -12.31
CA LYS A 30 -1.10 -3.86 -13.00
C LYS A 30 -0.88 -5.04 -12.03
N THR A 31 -0.74 -4.74 -10.75
CA THR A 31 -0.32 -5.71 -9.73
C THR A 31 -1.24 -5.61 -8.51
N PHE A 32 -1.24 -6.65 -7.68
CA PHE A 32 -1.94 -6.70 -6.41
C PHE A 32 -1.01 -7.35 -5.36
N PRO A 33 -1.01 -6.90 -4.09
CA PRO A 33 -1.76 -5.77 -3.52
C PRO A 33 -1.18 -4.40 -3.92
N GLN A 34 -1.91 -3.32 -3.59
CA GLN A 34 -1.46 -1.92 -3.74
C GLN A 34 -1.26 -1.29 -2.35
N ILE A 35 -0.22 -0.48 -2.23
CA ILE A 35 0.24 0.12 -0.97
C ILE A 35 0.01 1.63 -1.02
N ILE A 36 -0.51 2.17 0.09
CA ILE A 36 -0.70 3.60 0.34
C ILE A 36 0.10 3.95 1.60
N ILE A 37 0.87 5.04 1.55
CA ILE A 37 1.60 5.59 2.71
C ILE A 37 1.27 7.09 2.76
N ASN A 38 0.84 7.59 3.92
CA ASN A 38 0.45 8.99 4.12
C ASN A 38 -0.53 9.50 3.04
N ASP A 39 -1.60 8.73 2.81
CA ASP A 39 -2.63 8.96 1.77
C ASP A 39 -2.13 9.02 0.32
N LYS A 40 -0.83 8.82 0.08
CA LYS A 40 -0.24 8.76 -1.26
C LYS A 40 -0.18 7.31 -1.74
N HIS A 41 -0.70 7.08 -2.95
CA HIS A 41 -0.56 5.80 -3.63
C HIS A 41 0.90 5.57 -4.02
N VAL A 42 1.51 4.53 -3.44
CA VAL A 42 2.91 4.16 -3.69
C VAL A 42 3.00 3.20 -4.86
N GLY A 43 2.14 2.18 -4.88
CA GLY A 43 2.12 1.14 -5.92
C GLY A 43 2.19 -0.26 -5.34
N GLY A 44 2.79 -1.20 -6.08
CA GLY A 44 3.05 -2.55 -5.61
C GLY A 44 4.38 -2.65 -4.86
N TYR A 45 4.86 -3.89 -4.69
CA TYR A 45 6.09 -4.16 -3.95
C TYR A 45 7.35 -3.50 -4.55
N ARG A 46 7.46 -3.45 -5.89
CA ARG A 46 8.62 -2.87 -6.58
C ARG A 46 8.69 -1.36 -6.36
N GLU A 47 7.54 -0.70 -6.43
CA GLU A 47 7.42 0.73 -6.18
C GLU A 47 7.66 1.04 -4.70
N LEU A 48 7.16 0.19 -3.78
CA LEU A 48 7.46 0.33 -2.36
C LEU A 48 8.96 0.29 -2.08
N LYS A 49 9.71 -0.68 -2.64
CA LYS A 49 11.17 -0.73 -2.44
C LYS A 49 11.85 0.58 -2.85
N LYS A 50 11.52 1.07 -4.06
CA LYS A 50 12.07 2.35 -4.55
C LYS A 50 11.68 3.52 -3.64
N TRP A 51 10.46 3.52 -3.13
CA TRP A 51 10.00 4.54 -2.20
C TRP A 51 10.81 4.50 -0.90
N LEU A 52 11.06 3.32 -0.34
CA LEU A 52 11.88 3.15 0.87
C LEU A 52 13.33 3.60 0.66
N ASP A 53 13.91 3.30 -0.52
CA ASP A 53 15.28 3.70 -0.85
C ASP A 53 15.43 5.23 -1.02
N GLN A 54 14.35 5.91 -1.46
CA GLN A 54 14.34 7.35 -1.71
C GLN A 54 13.93 8.17 -0.48
N ASN A 55 13.09 7.60 0.39
CA ASN A 55 12.64 8.26 1.61
C ASN A 55 13.49 7.71 2.75
N SER A 56 14.67 8.31 2.96
CA SER A 56 15.45 8.08 4.17
C SER A 56 14.56 8.38 5.37
N PHE A 57 14.33 7.38 6.22
CA PHE A 57 13.68 7.58 7.50
C PHE A 57 14.63 8.41 8.36
N ASN A 58 14.44 9.72 8.40
CA ASN A 58 14.93 10.49 9.53
C ASN A 58 14.13 9.99 10.73
N GLU A 59 14.81 9.43 11.73
CA GLU A 59 14.20 8.91 12.97
C GLU A 59 13.62 10.02 13.86
N ASP A 60 13.60 11.26 13.39
CA ASP A 60 12.99 12.41 14.05
C ASP A 60 11.53 12.57 13.59
N PHE A 61 10.66 11.70 14.10
CA PHE A 61 9.19 11.88 14.10
C PHE A 61 8.69 12.05 15.53
#